data_AF-A0ABD5VB07-F1
#
_entry.id   AF-A0ABD5VB07-F1
#
_cell.length_a   1.000
_cell.length_b   1.000
_cell.length_c   1.000
_cell.angle_alpha   90.00
_cell.angle_beta   90.00
_cell.angle_gamma   90.00
#
_symmetry.space_group_name_H-M   'P 1'
#
loop_
_entity.id
_entity.type
_entity.pdbx_description
1 polymer ?
#
loop_
_entity_poly.entity_id
_entity_poly.type
_entity_poly.pdbx_seq_one_letter_code
_entity_poly.pdbx_strand_id
1 'polypeptide(L)' 'MSRTSIPLDSETKDRLGELKREGETWDEFLLRLASDEEAMTFGAWSDDEAEAAMERLREGRERGDT' A
#
# COMPACT_ATOMS: atom_id res chain seq x y z
N MET A 1 -1.00 12.94 13.11
CA MET A 1 -1.21 11.77 12.25
C MET A 1 -0.29 10.67 12.73
N SER A 2 -0.81 9.46 12.96
CA SER A 2 -0.01 8.30 13.37
C SER A 2 0.81 7.82 12.18
N ARG A 3 2.11 7.57 12.37
CA ARG A 3 3.00 7.06 11.32
C ARG A 3 2.88 5.54 11.27
N THR A 4 2.25 5.02 10.22
CA THR A 4 2.25 3.58 9.91
C THR A 4 3.39 3.28 8.94
N SER A 5 4.25 2.33 9.29
CA SER A 5 5.34 1.89 8.42
C SER A 5 4.97 0.56 7.79
N ILE A 6 4.77 0.55 6.47
CA ILE A 6 4.52 -0.67 5.70
C ILE A 6 5.85 -1.03 5.01
N PRO A 7 6.53 -2.12 5.40
CA PRO A 7 7.73 -2.57 4.69
C PRO A 7 7.33 -3.08 3.30
N LEU A 8 8.10 -2.70 2.30
CA LEU A 8 7.93 -3.11 0.91
C LEU A 8 9.25 -3.68 0.41
N ASP A 9 9.18 -4.72 -0.41
CA ASP A 9 10.35 -5.19 -1.14
C ASP A 9 10.82 -4.14 -2.18
N SER A 10 12.07 -4.29 -2.62
CA SER A 10 12.68 -3.35 -3.57
C SER A 10 11.95 -3.33 -4.91
N GLU A 11 11.47 -4.47 -5.38
CA GLU A 11 10.78 -4.57 -6.68
C GLU A 11 9.45 -3.80 -6.68
N THR A 12 8.67 -3.96 -5.62
CA THR A 12 7.41 -3.24 -5.41
C THR A 12 7.68 -1.74 -5.28
N LYS A 13 8.75 -1.36 -4.57
CA LYS A 13 9.16 0.04 -4.46
C LYS A 13 9.56 0.65 -5.80
N ASP A 14 10.26 -0.11 -6.65
CA ASP A 14 10.68 0.35 -7.98
C ASP A 14 9.48 0.54 -8.91
N ARG A 15 8.52 -0.42 -8.92
CA ARG A 15 7.26 -0.29 -9.66
C ARG A 15 6.45 0.93 -9.24
N LEU A 16 6.36 1.20 -7.93
CA LEU A 16 5.71 2.42 -7.42
C LEU A 16 6.48 3.69 -7.81
N GLY A 17 7.82 3.59 -7.88
CA GLY A 17 8.70 4.67 -8.34
C GLY A 17 8.42 5.10 -9.78
N GLU A 18 8.06 4.17 -10.67
CA GLU A 18 7.69 4.47 -12.06
C GLU A 18 6.39 5.30 -12.17
N LEU A 19 5.46 5.14 -11.21
CA LEU A 19 4.18 5.86 -11.15
C LEU A 19 4.27 7.22 -10.44
N LYS A 20 5.37 7.43 -9.72
CA LYS A 20 5.64 8.65 -8.97
C LYS A 20 6.12 9.75 -9.92
N ARG A 21 5.58 10.96 -9.78
CA ARG A 21 5.99 12.09 -10.60
C ARG A 21 7.36 12.64 -10.15
N GLU A 22 8.08 13.26 -11.07
CA GLU A 22 9.34 13.95 -10.74
C GLU A 22 9.08 15.07 -9.73
N GLY A 23 9.92 15.17 -8.69
CA GLY A 23 9.79 16.16 -7.62
C GLY A 23 8.70 15.89 -6.57
N GLU A 24 7.80 14.93 -6.80
CA GLU A 24 6.76 14.52 -5.83
C GLU A 24 7.41 13.86 -4.60
N THR A 25 6.82 13.96 -3.41
CA THR A 25 7.21 13.14 -2.25
C THR A 25 6.45 11.81 -2.23
N TRP A 26 6.90 10.84 -1.43
CA TRP A 26 6.18 9.57 -1.28
C TRP A 26 4.79 9.77 -0.67
N ASP A 27 4.66 10.70 0.29
CA ASP A 27 3.38 10.97 0.93
C ASP A 27 2.37 11.59 -0.05
N GLU A 28 2.82 12.54 -0.89
CA GLU A 28 1.97 13.14 -1.94
C GLU A 28 1.57 12.12 -3.00
N PHE A 29 2.51 11.26 -3.42
CA PHE A 29 2.24 10.18 -4.34
C PHE A 29 1.17 9.22 -3.80
N LEU A 30 1.33 8.75 -2.56
CA LEU A 30 0.39 7.82 -1.94
C LEU A 30 -0.98 8.46 -1.71
N LEU A 31 -1.01 9.74 -1.32
CA LEU A 31 -2.25 10.48 -1.16
C LEU A 31 -2.97 10.64 -2.50
N ARG A 32 -2.24 10.99 -3.56
CA ARG A 32 -2.79 11.07 -4.92
C ARG A 32 -3.29 9.72 -5.39
N LEU A 33 -2.49 8.66 -5.26
CA LEU A 33 -2.86 7.31 -5.68
C LEU A 33 -4.15 6.85 -4.99
N ALA A 34 -4.27 7.09 -3.68
CA ALA A 34 -5.46 6.78 -2.90
C ALA A 34 -6.67 7.69 -3.20
N SER A 35 -6.45 8.84 -3.86
CA SER A 35 -7.51 9.80 -4.21
C SER A 35 -7.96 9.71 -5.68
N ASP A 36 -7.12 9.18 -6.57
CA ASP A 36 -7.36 9.05 -8.02
C ASP A 36 -8.15 7.77 -8.34
N GLU A 37 -7.99 6.71 -7.52
CA GLU A 37 -8.94 5.61 -7.50
C GLU A 37 -10.22 6.08 -6.82
N GLU A 38 -11.33 6.03 -7.57
CA GLU A 38 -12.70 6.28 -7.09
C GLU A 38 -12.84 5.73 -5.68
N ALA A 39 -12.91 6.64 -4.70
CA ALA A 39 -12.65 6.36 -3.30
C ALA A 39 -13.12 4.94 -2.94
N MET A 40 -12.18 3.99 -2.81
CA MET A 40 -12.50 2.70 -2.24
C MET A 40 -13.13 3.03 -0.91
N THR A 41 -14.45 2.87 -0.87
CA THR A 41 -15.25 3.44 0.21
C THR A 41 -14.70 2.80 1.48
N PHE A 42 -14.29 3.60 2.46
CA PHE A 42 -13.82 3.06 3.72
C PHE A 42 -14.99 2.27 4.33
N GLY A 43 -14.93 0.94 4.25
CA GLY A 43 -16.08 0.02 4.48
C GLY A 43 -16.59 -0.77 3.27
N ALA A 44 -15.94 -0.72 2.11
CA ALA A 44 -16.27 -1.51 0.91
C ALA A 44 -15.89 -2.99 1.04
N TRP A 45 -14.92 -3.28 1.91
CA TRP A 45 -14.57 -4.65 2.28
C TRP A 45 -15.34 -5.01 3.53
N SER A 46 -15.96 -6.19 3.54
CA SER A 46 -16.38 -6.78 4.81
C SER A 46 -15.16 -6.97 5.71
N ASP A 47 -15.37 -7.06 7.02
CA ASP A 47 -14.29 -7.32 7.98
C ASP A 47 -13.47 -8.56 7.55
N ASP A 48 -14.12 -9.57 6.97
CA ASP A 48 -13.49 -10.78 6.43
C ASP A 48 -12.57 -10.52 5.23
N GLU A 49 -12.96 -9.63 4.30
CA GLU A 49 -12.14 -9.28 3.13
C GLU A 49 -10.93 -8.43 3.53
N ALA A 50 -11.11 -7.54 4.51
CA ALA A 50 -10.02 -6.78 5.09
C ALA A 50 -9.04 -7.69 5.86
N GLU A 51 -9.56 -8.64 6.64
CA GLU A 51 -8.74 -9.60 7.38
C GLU A 51 -7.96 -10.52 6.43
N ALA A 52 -8.59 -11.02 5.36
CA ALA A 52 -7.92 -11.85 4.35
C ALA A 52 -6.84 -11.08 3.56
N ALA A 53 -7.09 -9.81 3.22
CA ALA A 53 -6.07 -8.97 2.58
C ALA A 53 -4.88 -8.72 3.52
N MET A 54 -5.16 -8.46 4.81
CA MET A 54 -4.13 -8.28 5.83
C MET A 54 -3.36 -9.58 6.11
N GLU A 55 -4.02 -10.73 6.07
CA GLU A 55 -3.39 -12.05 6.20
C GLU A 55 -2.43 -12.32 5.04
N ARG A 56 -2.82 -12.03 3.80
CA ARG A 56 -1.93 -12.18 2.63
C ARG A 56 -0.70 -11.27 2.69
N LEU A 57 -0.85 -10.05 3.19
CA LEU A 57 0.28 -9.15 3.45
C LEU A 57 1.20 -9.71 4.53
N ARG A 58 0.63 -10.32 5.58
CA ARG A 58 1.38 -10.96 6.67
C ARG A 58 2.14 -12.19 6.20
N GLU A 59 1.53 -13.06 5.38
CA GLU A 59 2.21 -14.20 4.78
C GLU A 59 3.33 -13.78 3.84
N GLY A 60 3.14 -12.72 3.06
CA GLY A 60 4.18 -12.14 2.20
C GLY A 60 5.38 -11.65 3.03
N ARG A 61 5.13 -11.04 4.20
CA ARG A 61 6.16 -10.62 5.15
C ARG A 61 6.94 -11.80 5.73
N GLU A 62 6.27 -12.91 6.03
CA GLU A 62 6.93 -14.13 6.58
C GLU A 62 7.73 -14.88 5.51
N ARG A 63 7.37 -14.76 4.23
CA ARG A 63 8.09 -15.37 3.10
C ARG A 63 9.36 -14.62 2.68
N GLY A 64 9.49 -13.33 3.01
CA GLY A 64 10.66 -12.50 2.69
C GLY A 64 11.84 -12.60 3.68
N ASP A 65 11.67 -13.36 4.77
CA ASP A 65 12.65 -13.53 5.86
C ASP A 65 13.33 -14.93 5.83
N THR A 66 13.26 -15.64 4.70
CA THR A 66 13.94 -16.94 4.46
C THR A 66 14.90 -16.90 3.28
#